data_AF-A0A2A2LJG6-F1
#
_entry.id   AF-A0A2A2LJG6-F1
#
_cell.length_a   1.000
_cell.length_b   1.000
_cell.length_c   1.000
_cell.angle_alpha   90.00
_cell.angle_beta   90.00
_cell.angle_gamma   90.00
#
_symmetry.space_group_name_H-M   'P 1'
#
loop_
_entity.id
_entity.type
_entity.pdbx_description
1 polymer ?
#
loop_
_entity_poly.entity_id
_entity_poly.type
_entity_poly.pdbx_seq_one_letter_code
_entity_poly.pdbx_strand_id
1 'polypeptide(L)'
;MSRPGAWAVVWQNFKQYMKKDWSKKHFVGADEFGNQYYELSNRYGNVSRGFEPPSGQNKYWRPGQPLPQPPIEWSSWVKGTRRIPPTDQEIALNRMKQQAQIAEDIKTAKQAPHVSSTGKGAGDTGPKAYPSFKSLEVSPGAQEDDEAPGRLPKQN
;
A
#
# COMPACT_ATOMS: atom_id res chain seq x y z
N MET A 1 50.69 26.77 -10.49
CA MET A 1 49.31 26.24 -10.35
C MET A 1 48.37 27.43 -10.22
N SER A 2 47.66 27.83 -11.28
CA SER A 2 46.72 28.96 -11.22
C SER A 2 45.40 28.51 -10.58
N ARG A 3 44.84 29.30 -9.67
CA ARG A 3 43.57 28.99 -9.00
C ARG A 3 42.43 29.16 -10.01
N PRO A 4 41.48 28.20 -10.11
CA PRO A 4 40.34 28.34 -10.99
C PRO A 4 39.59 29.64 -10.69
N GLY A 5 39.27 30.43 -11.71
CA GLY A 5 38.49 31.66 -11.55
C GLY A 5 37.12 31.36 -10.94
N ALA A 6 36.54 32.31 -10.20
CA ALA A 6 35.26 32.12 -9.50
C ALA A 6 34.14 31.60 -10.43
N TRP A 7 34.07 32.10 -11.67
CA TRP A 7 33.13 31.63 -12.68
C TRP A 7 33.38 30.20 -13.16
N ALA A 8 34.63 29.75 -13.18
CA ALA A 8 34.96 28.37 -13.51
C ALA A 8 34.45 27.40 -12.43
N VAL A 9 34.52 27.80 -11.15
CA VAL A 9 33.99 27.00 -10.04
C VAL A 9 32.46 26.91 -10.12
N VAL A 10 31.77 28.02 -10.40
CA VAL A 10 30.31 28.03 -10.59
C VAL A 10 29.91 27.13 -11.76
N TRP A 11 30.60 27.23 -12.91
CA TRP A 11 30.32 26.40 -14.08
C TRP A 11 30.61 24.91 -13.83
N GLN A 12 31.65 24.58 -13.07
CA GLN A 12 31.94 23.20 -12.68
C GLN A 12 30.83 22.62 -11.79
N ASN A 13 30.34 23.37 -10.81
CA ASN A 13 29.21 22.96 -9.98
C ASN A 13 27.94 22.79 -10.84
N PHE A 14 27.63 23.75 -11.71
CA PHE A 14 26.48 23.65 -12.63
C PHE A 14 26.56 22.42 -13.55
N LYS A 15 27.75 22.14 -14.11
CA LYS A 15 27.98 20.97 -14.95
C LYS A 15 27.91 19.66 -14.16
N GLN A 16 28.24 19.65 -12.86
CA GLN A 16 28.02 18.49 -12.00
C GLN A 16 26.54 18.23 -11.74
N TYR A 17 25.72 19.27 -11.54
CA TYR A 17 24.26 19.11 -11.41
C TYR A 17 23.57 18.74 -12.74
N MET A 18 24.08 19.21 -13.89
CA MET A 18 23.57 18.81 -15.21
C MET A 18 24.03 17.41 -15.63
N LYS A 19 25.15 16.91 -15.10
CA LYS A 19 25.50 15.49 -15.15
C LYS A 19 24.61 14.74 -14.16
N LYS A 20 23.31 14.77 -14.47
CA LYS A 20 22.25 13.95 -13.91
C LYS A 20 22.78 12.53 -13.81
N ASP A 21 23.09 12.07 -12.61
CA ASP A 21 23.33 10.65 -12.43
C ASP A 21 22.02 9.96 -12.69
N TRP A 22 21.90 9.49 -13.91
CA TRP A 22 20.91 8.51 -14.23
C TRP A 22 21.25 7.30 -13.37
N SER A 23 20.43 7.08 -12.34
CA SER A 23 20.41 5.84 -11.56
C SER A 23 20.58 4.69 -12.56
N LYS A 24 21.63 3.89 -12.38
CA LYS A 24 21.92 2.81 -13.33
C LYS A 24 20.79 1.80 -13.21
N LYS A 25 20.07 1.58 -14.32
CA LYS A 25 19.03 0.54 -14.40
C LYS A 25 19.74 -0.79 -14.67
N HIS A 26 19.65 -1.71 -13.73
CA HIS A 26 20.06 -3.10 -13.90
C HIS A 26 18.84 -3.94 -14.23
N PHE A 27 18.85 -4.60 -15.39
CA PHE A 27 17.76 -5.50 -15.78
C PHE A 27 17.80 -6.76 -14.92
N VAL A 28 16.66 -7.11 -14.32
CA VAL A 28 16.52 -8.27 -13.43
C VAL A 28 15.78 -9.41 -14.11
N GLY A 29 14.69 -9.10 -14.80
CA GLY A 29 13.87 -10.10 -15.49
C GLY A 29 12.64 -9.50 -16.14
N ALA A 30 11.87 -10.36 -16.80
CA ALA A 30 10.58 -10.01 -17.38
C ALA A 30 9.52 -11.01 -16.92
N ASP A 31 8.26 -10.57 -16.83
CA ASP A 31 7.14 -11.47 -16.58
C ASP A 31 6.49 -11.97 -17.88
N GLU A 32 5.53 -12.86 -17.73
CA GLU A 32 4.74 -13.41 -18.84
C GLU A 32 3.91 -12.38 -19.60
N PHE A 33 3.65 -11.22 -18.98
CA PHE A 33 2.92 -10.11 -19.59
C PHE A 33 3.85 -9.15 -20.36
N GLY A 34 5.16 -9.42 -20.37
CA GLY A 34 6.16 -8.58 -21.02
C GLY A 34 6.54 -7.33 -20.22
N ASN A 35 6.19 -7.24 -18.94
CA ASN A 35 6.69 -6.20 -18.06
C ASN A 35 8.16 -6.49 -17.75
N GLN A 36 9.00 -5.46 -17.85
CA GLN A 36 10.44 -5.56 -17.60
C GLN A 36 10.77 -4.95 -16.23
N TYR A 37 11.51 -5.68 -15.41
CA TYR A 37 11.82 -5.31 -14.04
C TYR A 37 13.27 -4.89 -13.89
N TYR A 38 13.48 -3.80 -13.15
CA TYR A 38 14.77 -3.13 -13.03
C TYR A 38 15.11 -2.83 -11.58
N GLU A 39 16.39 -3.02 -11.26
CA GLU A 39 17.02 -2.52 -10.04
C GLU A 39 17.72 -1.21 -10.34
N LEU A 40 17.31 -0.14 -9.67
CA LEU A 40 17.85 1.20 -9.81
C LEU A 40 18.87 1.43 -8.69
N SER A 41 20.15 1.38 -9.03
CA SER A 41 21.22 1.73 -8.10
C SER A 41 21.48 3.24 -8.16
N ASN A 42 21.31 3.93 -7.03
CA ASN A 42 21.70 5.33 -6.89
C ASN A 42 23.14 5.45 -6.37
N ARG A 43 23.82 6.56 -6.66
CA ARG A 43 25.16 6.88 -6.12
C ARG A 43 25.20 6.84 -4.59
N TYR A 44 24.08 7.12 -3.92
CA TYR A 44 23.95 7.11 -2.47
C TYR A 44 23.70 5.72 -1.86
N GLY A 45 23.81 4.63 -2.64
CA GLY A 45 23.65 3.26 -2.15
C GLY A 45 22.20 2.81 -1.94
N ASN A 46 21.22 3.71 -2.09
CA ASN A 46 19.81 3.36 -2.08
C ASN A 46 19.46 2.57 -3.35
N VAL A 47 19.06 1.31 -3.16
CA VAL A 47 18.52 0.46 -4.20
C VAL A 47 17.01 0.71 -4.27
N SER A 48 16.57 1.31 -5.37
CA SER A 48 15.15 1.41 -5.71
C SER A 48 14.80 0.35 -6.74
N ARG A 49 13.54 -0.06 -6.81
CA ARG A 49 13.06 -1.09 -7.73
C ARG A 49 11.90 -0.53 -8.51
N GLY A 50 11.86 -0.84 -9.80
CA GLY A 50 10.82 -0.36 -10.69
C GLY A 50 10.53 -1.39 -11.77
N PHE A 51 9.43 -1.16 -12.47
CA PHE A 51 9.08 -1.94 -13.65
C PHE A 51 8.70 -0.99 -14.79
N GLU A 52 8.90 -1.45 -16.00
CA GLU A 52 8.47 -0.78 -17.21
C GLU A 52 7.48 -1.71 -17.93
N PRO A 53 6.26 -1.21 -18.24
CA PRO A 53 5.29 -2.03 -18.96
C PRO A 53 5.77 -2.28 -20.41
N PRO A 54 5.28 -3.34 -21.07
CA PRO A 54 5.67 -3.66 -22.44
C PRO A 54 5.45 -2.46 -23.38
N SER A 55 6.39 -2.29 -24.31
CA SER A 55 6.42 -1.18 -25.28
C SER A 55 5.09 -1.08 -26.02
N GLY A 56 4.29 -0.06 -25.69
CA GLY A 56 2.94 0.14 -26.22
C GLY A 56 1.91 0.53 -25.16
N GLN A 57 2.04 0.03 -23.93
CA GLN A 57 1.15 0.41 -22.82
C GLN A 57 1.56 1.72 -22.15
N ASN A 58 2.85 2.07 -22.22
CA ASN A 58 3.39 3.35 -21.73
C ASN A 58 2.81 4.57 -22.48
N LYS A 59 2.15 4.34 -23.63
CA LYS A 59 1.46 5.38 -24.42
C LYS A 59 0.15 5.85 -23.77
N TYR A 60 -0.36 5.15 -22.76
CA TYR A 60 -1.66 5.40 -22.14
C TYR A 60 -1.58 5.77 -20.67
N TRP A 61 -0.44 6.24 -20.15
CA TRP A 61 -0.44 6.93 -18.85
C TRP A 61 -1.29 8.20 -18.99
N ARG A 62 -2.56 8.09 -18.62
CA ARG A 62 -3.52 9.19 -18.54
C ARG A 62 -3.72 9.48 -17.05
N PRO A 63 -3.65 10.75 -16.62
CA PRO A 63 -4.01 11.12 -15.26
C PRO A 63 -5.39 10.53 -14.91
N GLY A 64 -5.46 9.68 -13.88
CA GLY A 64 -6.70 9.02 -13.44
C GLY A 64 -6.91 7.58 -13.90
N GLN A 65 -6.04 7.00 -14.72
CA GLN A 65 -6.06 5.55 -15.02
C GLN A 65 -5.06 4.80 -14.11
N PRO A 66 -5.48 3.70 -13.46
CA PRO A 66 -4.57 2.88 -12.70
C PRO A 66 -3.53 2.25 -13.64
N LEU A 67 -2.26 2.28 -13.23
CA LEU A 67 -1.20 1.59 -13.96
C LEU A 67 -1.53 0.08 -14.05
N PRO A 68 -1.17 -0.58 -15.17
CA PRO A 68 -1.22 -2.04 -15.24
C PRO A 68 -0.50 -2.62 -14.03
N GLN A 69 -1.23 -3.36 -13.19
CA GLN A 69 -0.63 -3.92 -11.99
C GLN A 69 0.16 -5.17 -12.36
N PRO A 70 1.43 -5.26 -11.94
CA PRO A 70 2.21 -6.47 -12.14
C PRO A 70 1.60 -7.63 -11.33
N PRO A 71 1.88 -8.89 -11.72
CA PRO A 71 1.54 -10.06 -10.92
C PRO A 71 2.05 -9.95 -9.48
N ILE A 72 1.36 -10.63 -8.56
CA ILE A 72 1.55 -10.43 -7.12
C ILE A 72 2.99 -10.68 -6.65
N GLU A 73 3.66 -11.68 -7.23
CA GLU A 73 5.04 -12.04 -6.88
C GLU A 73 6.01 -10.90 -7.23
N TRP A 74 5.85 -10.35 -8.43
CA TRP A 74 6.64 -9.23 -8.92
C TRP A 74 6.29 -7.92 -8.20
N SER A 75 5.02 -7.69 -7.88
CA SER A 75 4.58 -6.53 -7.09
C SER A 75 5.23 -6.49 -5.71
N SER A 76 5.41 -7.66 -5.08
CA SER A 76 6.04 -7.81 -3.77
C SER A 76 7.54 -7.50 -3.83
N TRP A 77 8.21 -7.95 -4.90
CA TRP A 77 9.61 -7.62 -5.13
C TRP A 77 9.81 -6.11 -5.40
N VAL A 78 8.99 -5.49 -6.25
CA VAL A 78 9.07 -4.04 -6.54
C VAL A 78 8.82 -3.21 -5.28
N LYS A 79 7.85 -3.58 -4.44
CA LYS A 79 7.58 -2.92 -3.16
C LYS A 79 8.68 -3.14 -2.11
N GLY A 80 9.61 -4.06 -2.34
CA GLY A 80 10.67 -4.37 -1.39
C GLY A 80 10.26 -5.29 -0.24
N THR A 81 9.03 -5.82 -0.23
CA THR A 81 8.61 -6.81 0.78
C THR A 81 9.39 -8.11 0.63
N ARG A 82 9.81 -8.44 -0.59
CA ARG A 82 10.68 -9.59 -0.90
C ARG A 82 12.03 -9.13 -1.41
N ARG A 83 13.14 -9.67 -0.89
CA ARG A 83 14.51 -9.28 -1.34
C ARG A 83 14.89 -9.86 -2.71
N ILE A 84 14.64 -11.15 -2.90
CA ILE A 84 15.03 -11.94 -4.08
C ILE A 84 13.92 -11.83 -5.13
N PRO A 85 14.22 -11.66 -6.43
CA PRO A 85 13.18 -11.68 -7.45
C PRO A 85 12.46 -13.05 -7.49
N PRO A 86 11.21 -13.09 -7.96
CA PRO A 86 10.51 -14.36 -8.16
C PRO A 86 11.17 -15.17 -9.28
N THR A 87 11.10 -16.50 -9.17
CA THR A 87 11.61 -17.43 -10.19
C THR A 87 10.44 -18.02 -10.98
N ASP A 88 10.65 -18.34 -12.25
CA ASP A 88 9.59 -18.89 -13.12
C ASP A 88 8.95 -20.16 -12.56
N GLN A 89 9.75 -21.04 -11.95
CA GLN A 89 9.25 -22.24 -11.28
C GLN A 89 8.31 -21.92 -10.12
N GLU A 90 8.62 -20.88 -9.35
CA GLU A 90 7.79 -20.46 -8.22
C GLU A 90 6.47 -19.87 -8.69
N ILE A 91 6.51 -19.03 -9.73
CA ILE A 91 5.33 -18.44 -10.35
C ILE A 91 4.40 -19.54 -10.89
N ALA A 92 4.97 -20.54 -11.57
CA ALA A 92 4.22 -21.69 -12.06
C ALA A 92 3.54 -22.48 -10.94
N LEU A 93 4.28 -22.78 -9.85
CA LEU A 93 3.73 -23.50 -8.70
C LEU A 93 2.63 -22.71 -7.99
N ASN A 94 2.80 -21.40 -7.81
CA ASN A 94 1.79 -20.54 -7.19
C ASN A 94 0.51 -20.47 -8.04
N ARG A 95 0.66 -20.41 -9.36
CA ARG A 95 -0.48 -20.47 -10.29
C ARG A 95 -1.23 -21.79 -10.18
N MET A 96 -0.53 -22.92 -10.14
CA MET A 96 -1.16 -24.23 -9.97
C MET A 96 -1.93 -24.31 -8.65
N LYS A 97 -1.36 -23.79 -7.55
CA LYS A 97 -2.03 -23.72 -6.25
C LYS A 97 -3.27 -22.84 -6.29
N GLN A 98 -3.21 -21.67 -6.92
CA GLN A 98 -4.36 -20.78 -7.07
C GLN A 98 -5.49 -21.46 -7.86
N GLN A 99 -5.16 -22.16 -8.95
CA GLN A 99 -6.16 -22.89 -9.74
C GLN A 99 -6.81 -24.03 -8.93
N ALA A 100 -6.01 -24.78 -8.16
CA ALA A 100 -6.52 -25.84 -7.29
C ALA A 100 -7.45 -25.27 -6.21
N GLN A 101 -7.04 -24.18 -5.55
CA GLN A 101 -7.84 -23.48 -4.54
C GLN A 101 -9.18 -23.02 -5.12
N ILE A 102 -9.17 -22.37 -6.28
CA ILE A 102 -10.40 -21.92 -6.96
C ILE A 102 -11.32 -23.11 -7.25
N ALA A 103 -10.78 -24.24 -7.71
CA ALA A 103 -11.57 -25.43 -7.99
C ALA A 103 -12.19 -26.04 -6.72
N GLU A 104 -11.48 -26.03 -5.60
CA GLU A 104 -11.98 -26.45 -4.29
C GLU A 104 -13.03 -25.49 -3.74
N ASP A 105 -12.80 -24.18 -3.85
CA ASP A 105 -13.73 -23.14 -3.42
C ASP A 105 -15.05 -23.23 -4.19
N ILE A 106 -15.00 -23.50 -5.50
CA ILE A 106 -16.20 -23.71 -6.32
C ILE A 106 -16.97 -24.95 -5.88
N LYS A 107 -16.28 -26.05 -5.54
CA LYS A 107 -16.94 -27.27 -5.03
C LYS A 107 -17.59 -27.00 -3.67
N THR A 108 -16.85 -26.34 -2.78
CA THR A 108 -17.32 -25.97 -1.45
C THR A 108 -18.51 -25.02 -1.55
N ALA A 109 -18.48 -24.01 -2.41
CA ALA A 109 -19.60 -23.09 -2.63
C ALA A 109 -20.85 -23.77 -3.18
N LYS A 110 -20.70 -24.80 -4.03
CA LYS A 110 -21.83 -25.60 -4.53
C LYS A 110 -22.42 -26.52 -3.46
N GLN A 111 -21.59 -27.02 -2.55
CA GLN A 111 -21.99 -27.91 -1.45
C GLN A 111 -22.47 -27.14 -0.21
N ALA A 112 -22.06 -25.89 -0.06
CA ALA A 112 -22.40 -25.07 1.09
C ALA A 112 -23.92 -24.90 1.15
N PRO A 113 -24.55 -25.22 2.30
CA PRO A 113 -25.97 -24.97 2.47
C PRO A 113 -26.21 -23.46 2.32
N HIS A 114 -27.10 -23.09 1.41
CA HIS A 114 -27.53 -21.71 1.26
C HIS A 114 -28.37 -21.32 2.48
N VAL A 115 -27.74 -20.70 3.48
CA VAL A 115 -28.45 -20.15 4.63
C VAL A 115 -29.04 -18.82 4.20
N SER A 116 -30.28 -18.84 3.69
CA SER A 116 -31.08 -17.63 3.57
C SER A 116 -31.40 -17.16 4.99
N SER A 117 -30.65 -16.21 5.52
CA SER A 117 -30.98 -15.59 6.80
C SER A 117 -32.23 -14.74 6.63
N THR A 118 -33.42 -15.31 6.84
CA THR A 118 -34.71 -14.59 6.77
C THR A 118 -34.94 -13.69 8.01
N GLY A 119 -33.88 -13.28 8.71
CA GLY A 119 -33.94 -12.45 9.90
C GLY A 119 -33.05 -11.22 9.72
N LYS A 120 -33.38 -10.14 10.44
CA LYS A 120 -32.53 -8.94 10.52
C LYS A 120 -31.13 -9.36 10.95
N GLY A 121 -30.18 -9.30 10.03
CA GLY A 121 -28.78 -9.63 10.28
C GLY A 121 -28.11 -8.58 11.15
N ALA A 122 -26.93 -8.90 11.67
CA ALA A 122 -26.12 -7.95 12.43
C ALA A 122 -25.71 -6.70 11.62
N GLY A 123 -25.88 -6.72 10.29
CA GLY A 123 -25.72 -5.56 9.41
C GLY A 123 -26.99 -4.71 9.20
N ASP A 124 -28.18 -5.25 9.51
CA ASP A 124 -29.46 -4.53 9.39
C ASP A 124 -29.75 -3.69 10.63
N THR A 125 -29.30 -4.17 11.80
CA THR A 125 -29.14 -3.31 12.97
C THR A 125 -27.83 -2.58 12.79
N GLY A 126 -27.87 -1.29 12.43
CA GLY A 126 -26.67 -0.44 12.38
C GLY A 126 -25.79 -0.58 13.62
N PRO A 127 -24.51 -0.14 13.58
CA PRO A 127 -23.53 -0.44 14.61
C PRO A 127 -24.12 -0.19 16.01
N LYS A 128 -24.27 -1.27 16.79
CA LYS A 128 -24.77 -1.16 18.16
C LYS A 128 -23.83 -0.23 18.92
N ALA A 129 -24.38 0.84 19.49
CA ALA A 129 -23.61 1.69 20.39
C ALA A 129 -23.03 0.81 21.50
N TYR A 130 -21.76 1.04 21.81
CA TYR A 130 -21.09 0.35 22.91
C TYR A 130 -21.89 0.57 24.21
N PRO A 131 -21.97 -0.42 25.11
CA PRO A 131 -22.63 -0.24 26.40
C PRO A 131 -21.90 0.86 27.19
N SER A 132 -22.64 1.91 27.56
CA SER A 132 -22.18 2.99 28.44
C SER A 132 -22.49 2.61 29.89
N PHE A 133 -21.47 2.69 30.74
CA PHE A 133 -21.57 2.41 32.17
C PHE A 133 -21.27 3.68 32.95
N LYS A 134 -22.32 4.35 33.43
CA LYS A 134 -22.22 5.63 34.17
C LYS A 134 -21.31 5.56 35.40
N SER A 135 -21.19 4.40 36.04
CA SER A 135 -20.31 4.18 37.20
C SER A 135 -18.81 4.10 36.85
N LEU A 136 -18.48 3.88 35.59
CA LEU A 136 -17.10 3.78 35.08
C LEU A 136 -16.71 5.01 34.25
N GLU A 137 -17.65 5.92 34.00
CA GLU A 137 -17.42 7.18 33.30
C GLU A 137 -17.01 8.25 34.30
N VAL A 138 -15.70 8.42 34.50
CA VAL A 138 -15.15 9.51 35.33
C VAL A 138 -15.22 10.86 34.59
N SER A 139 -15.39 10.83 33.25
CA SER A 139 -16.18 11.76 32.40
C SER A 139 -15.60 11.88 30.98
N PRO A 140 -16.38 11.60 29.92
CA PRO A 140 -16.21 12.32 28.67
C PRO A 140 -17.52 12.99 28.23
N GLY A 141 -17.64 14.30 28.49
CA GLY A 141 -18.80 15.14 28.15
C GLY A 141 -19.83 15.23 29.28
N ALA A 142 -19.47 15.88 30.39
CA ALA A 142 -20.22 15.89 31.64
C ALA A 142 -21.63 16.51 31.55
N GLN A 143 -22.63 15.78 32.05
CA GLN A 143 -23.78 16.37 32.75
C GLN A 143 -24.18 15.47 33.94
N GLU A 144 -23.85 15.94 35.14
CA GLU A 144 -24.56 15.59 36.38
C GLU A 144 -25.24 16.86 36.87
N ASP A 145 -26.50 17.04 36.47
CA ASP A 145 -27.43 17.84 37.26
C ASP A 145 -28.27 16.83 38.02
N ASP A 146 -27.94 16.61 39.30
CA ASP A 146 -28.90 16.24 40.35
C ASP A 146 -28.20 16.30 41.72
N GLU A 147 -28.52 17.39 42.44
CA GLU A 147 -28.74 17.40 43.88
C GLU A 147 -27.52 17.16 44.81
N ALA A 148 -26.71 18.20 45.00
CA ALA A 148 -25.81 18.30 46.15
C ALA A 148 -26.59 18.63 47.44
N PRO A 149 -26.67 17.74 48.45
CA PRO A 149 -27.25 18.08 49.74
C PRO A 149 -26.23 18.89 50.55
N GLY A 150 -26.33 20.22 50.57
CA GLY A 150 -25.51 20.98 51.53
C GLY A 150 -25.18 22.44 51.25
N ARG A 151 -26.03 23.22 50.55
CA ARG A 151 -25.92 24.69 50.62
C ARG A 151 -27.23 25.30 51.09
N LEU A 152 -27.18 25.84 52.31
CA LEU A 152 -28.25 26.59 52.95
C LEU A 152 -28.65 27.83 52.12
N PRO A 153 -29.93 28.20 52.10
CA PRO A 153 -30.41 29.37 51.36
C PRO A 153 -29.89 30.66 52.01
N LYS A 154 -29.37 31.57 51.18
CA LYS A 154 -29.09 32.95 51.59
C LYS A 154 -30.43 33.65 51.81
N GLN A 155 -30.67 34.10 53.05
CA GLN A 155 -31.76 35.00 53.38
C GLN A 155 -31.51 36.38 52.75
N ASN A 156 -32.62 37.05 52.42
CA ASN A 156 -32.76 38.30 51.66
C ASN A 156 -31.74 39.39 51.93
#